data_AF-A0A6J5XMT1-F1
#
_entry.id   AF-A0A6J5XMT1-F1
#
_cell.length_a   1.000
_cell.length_b   1.000
_cell.length_c   1.000
_cell.angle_alpha   90.00
_cell.angle_beta   90.00
_cell.angle_gamma   90.00
#
_symmetry.space_group_name_H-M   'P 1'
#
loop_
_entity.id
_entity.type
_entity.pdbx_description
1 polymer ?
#
loop_
_entity_poly.entity_id
_entity_poly.type
_entity_poly.pdbx_seq_one_letter_code
_entity_poly.pdbx_strand_id
1 'polypeptide(L)'
;MVKKNPNPNPKVPVPVQNEEIDWEMRPGGMLVQRREDGDDASAASSSASSRGPMIKIDVVHGPAHQAQYELFVPAHSTFGDVKIHLAQKTGLEPSAQKLFFRGKEKEDEEQLHIAGVKDNSKVLLMEDRKPEEKKVEELKESNAGEVGDNSNADEIGVKSSDMSKAFQAIAEVRAEVDKLADRVAALEVAVGGGTKVSDKEFAISTELLMRQLLKLDGIKADGEAKMQRKAEVRRVQHFVDALDTLKVRNNNPFNNSSNAASVTTKWETFDSGVGCLSAPTPMPSSTEVNQDWEHFD
;
A
#
# COMPACT_ATOMS: atom_id res chain seq x y z
N MET A 1 43.87 28.19 81.75
CA MET A 1 44.32 27.16 80.80
C MET A 1 43.87 27.57 79.39
N VAL A 2 44.75 27.41 78.40
CA VAL A 2 44.52 27.44 76.92
C VAL A 2 44.20 28.83 76.32
N LYS A 3 45.19 29.61 75.83
CA LYS A 3 45.99 29.58 74.57
C LYS A 3 45.37 30.40 73.40
N LYS A 4 46.13 31.45 73.02
CA LYS A 4 46.27 32.14 71.70
C LYS A 4 45.86 31.28 70.48
N ASN A 5 45.30 31.78 69.37
CA ASN A 5 45.75 32.88 68.49
C ASN A 5 44.66 33.19 67.41
N PRO A 6 44.84 34.19 66.53
CA PRO A 6 43.78 34.98 65.86
C PRO A 6 43.48 34.58 64.41
N ASN A 7 42.36 35.06 63.84
CA ASN A 7 42.33 35.47 62.43
C ASN A 7 41.16 36.45 62.15
N PRO A 8 41.40 37.61 61.50
CA PRO A 8 40.36 38.53 61.07
C PRO A 8 40.09 38.48 59.55
N ASN A 9 38.81 38.67 59.18
CA ASN A 9 38.33 39.25 57.92
C ASN A 9 38.40 38.39 56.62
N PRO A 10 37.80 38.85 55.50
CA PRO A 10 36.77 38.12 54.75
C PRO A 10 37.21 37.79 53.29
N LYS A 11 36.35 37.06 52.58
CA LYS A 11 36.31 36.82 51.11
C LYS A 11 37.38 37.53 50.25
N VAL A 12 38.32 36.76 49.69
CA VAL A 12 38.89 36.90 48.32
C VAL A 12 39.72 35.62 48.02
N PRO A 13 40.31 35.37 46.83
CA PRO A 13 39.90 35.49 45.43
C PRO A 13 40.02 34.15 44.66
N VAL A 14 39.41 34.11 43.48
CA VAL A 14 39.64 33.15 42.40
C VAL A 14 41.14 33.12 42.02
N PRO A 15 41.79 31.96 41.87
CA PRO A 15 43.08 31.89 41.21
C PRO A 15 42.87 31.93 39.69
N VAL A 16 43.33 33.04 39.12
CA VAL A 16 43.61 33.27 37.70
C VAL A 16 44.45 32.10 37.17
N GLN A 17 43.89 31.34 36.22
CA GLN A 17 44.70 30.52 35.33
C GLN A 17 44.90 31.33 34.06
N ASN A 18 46.17 31.55 33.72
CA ASN A 18 46.60 32.13 32.47
C ASN A 18 46.03 31.29 31.32
N GLU A 19 44.93 31.74 30.73
CA GLU A 19 44.50 31.27 29.42
C GLU A 19 45.51 31.82 28.42
N GLU A 20 46.46 30.98 28.01
CA GLU A 20 47.30 31.25 26.85
C GLU A 20 46.36 31.22 25.64
N ILE A 21 45.92 32.42 25.26
CA ILE A 21 44.92 32.62 24.21
C ILE A 21 45.47 32.03 22.90
N ASP A 22 44.90 30.90 22.47
CA ASP A 22 45.27 30.26 21.21
C ASP A 22 44.70 31.08 20.04
N TRP A 23 45.61 31.58 19.20
CA TRP A 23 45.27 32.44 18.06
C TRP A 23 45.31 31.62 16.78
N GLU A 24 44.18 31.52 16.08
CA GLU A 24 44.13 30.90 14.76
C GLU A 24 44.38 31.91 13.63
N MET A 25 45.24 31.56 12.67
CA MET A 25 45.45 32.36 11.46
C MET A 25 44.43 32.00 10.38
N ARG A 26 43.68 33.00 9.91
CA ARG A 26 42.78 32.84 8.75
C ARG A 26 43.55 33.01 7.42
N PRO A 27 43.10 32.40 6.32
CA PRO A 27 43.69 32.63 4.99
C PRO A 27 43.60 34.13 4.66
N GLY A 28 44.73 34.84 4.73
CA GLY A 28 44.80 36.30 4.77
C GLY A 28 45.73 36.87 5.84
N GLY A 29 46.22 36.04 6.76
CA GLY A 29 47.28 36.40 7.71
C GLY A 29 46.81 37.06 9.02
N MET A 30 45.50 37.12 9.25
CA MET A 30 44.91 37.72 10.45
C MET A 30 44.74 36.67 11.55
N LEU A 31 45.27 36.94 12.75
CA LEU A 31 45.12 36.08 13.93
C LEU A 31 43.79 36.40 14.64
N VAL A 32 42.97 35.38 14.88
CA VAL A 32 41.71 35.46 15.64
C VAL A 32 41.72 34.49 16.82
N GLN A 33 41.25 34.94 17.98
CA GLN A 33 41.21 34.14 19.22
C GLN A 33 40.18 33.02 19.12
N ARG A 34 40.61 31.77 19.28
CA ARG A 34 39.72 30.60 19.33
C ARG A 34 39.01 30.56 20.69
N ARG A 35 37.69 30.31 20.70
CA ARG A 35 36.92 30.06 21.93
C ARG A 35 36.70 28.56 22.07
N GLU A 36 37.20 27.98 23.14
CA GLU A 36 36.96 26.59 23.54
C GLU A 36 35.80 26.56 24.55
N ASP A 37 34.68 25.94 24.19
CA ASP A 37 33.72 25.46 25.18
C ASP A 37 34.29 24.13 25.72
N GLY A 38 34.68 24.16 27.00
CA GLY A 38 35.54 23.17 27.63
C GLY A 38 34.99 21.75 27.79
N ASP A 39 35.98 20.84 27.86
CA ASP A 39 36.06 19.59 28.61
C ASP A 39 35.28 18.36 28.05
N ASP A 40 35.85 17.17 27.88
CA ASP A 40 37.18 16.63 28.15
C ASP A 40 37.37 15.29 27.39
N ALA A 41 38.63 14.96 27.09
CA ALA A 41 39.30 13.76 26.57
C ALA A 41 38.47 12.50 26.20
N SER A 42 38.66 11.89 25.02
CA SER A 42 39.97 11.40 24.55
C SER A 42 40.00 11.18 23.04
N ALA A 43 41.07 11.70 22.43
CA ALA A 43 41.38 11.61 21.02
C ALA A 43 41.89 10.20 20.63
N ALA A 44 41.39 9.68 19.51
CA ALA A 44 42.20 8.86 18.62
C ALA A 44 41.76 9.04 17.16
N SER A 45 42.69 9.62 16.40
CA SER A 45 42.89 9.48 14.95
C SER A 45 42.01 10.28 13.98
N SER A 46 42.67 11.30 13.45
CA SER A 46 42.59 11.81 12.08
C SER A 46 42.18 10.79 11.00
N SER A 47 41.39 11.31 10.06
CA SER A 47 41.00 10.75 8.77
C SER A 47 40.11 9.51 8.77
N ALA A 48 38.80 9.73 8.79
CA ALA A 48 37.90 9.25 7.73
C ALA A 48 36.45 9.54 8.13
N SER A 49 35.66 9.91 7.12
CA SER A 49 34.20 9.76 7.08
C SER A 49 33.40 10.95 7.61
N SER A 50 32.38 11.27 6.83
CA SER A 50 31.24 12.14 7.06
C SER A 50 30.37 11.77 8.28
N ARG A 51 30.97 11.16 9.32
CA ARG A 51 30.27 10.60 10.47
C ARG A 51 30.66 11.40 11.72
N GLY A 52 29.79 12.32 12.15
CA GLY A 52 29.91 13.10 13.39
C GLY A 52 30.01 12.27 14.69
N PRO A 53 30.03 12.93 15.87
CA PRO A 53 30.46 12.34 17.15
C PRO A 53 29.67 11.07 17.51
N MET A 54 30.36 10.06 18.05
CA MET A 54 29.71 8.85 18.57
C MET A 54 29.04 9.14 19.90
N ILE A 55 27.80 8.67 20.06
CA ILE A 55 27.02 8.77 21.28
C ILE A 55 26.70 7.37 21.81
N LYS A 56 26.74 7.24 23.13
CA LYS A 56 26.29 6.07 23.87
C LYS A 56 24.79 6.15 24.12
N ILE A 57 24.06 5.07 23.85
CA ILE A 57 22.63 4.93 24.09
C ILE A 57 22.38 3.70 24.95
N ASP A 58 21.63 3.89 26.03
CA ASP A 58 21.21 2.82 26.93
C ASP A 58 19.79 2.37 26.56
N VAL A 59 19.67 1.18 25.96
CA VAL A 59 18.39 0.63 25.53
C VAL A 59 17.86 -0.34 26.57
N VAL A 60 16.69 -0.05 27.12
CA VAL A 60 16.01 -0.87 28.12
C VAL A 60 14.96 -1.74 27.43
N HIS A 61 14.99 -3.05 27.66
CA HIS A 61 14.00 -3.99 27.11
C HIS A 61 12.84 -4.25 28.07
N GLY A 62 11.62 -3.93 27.63
CA GLY A 62 10.36 -4.29 28.31
C GLY A 62 10.00 -3.49 29.58
N PRO A 63 8.78 -3.71 30.12
CA PRO A 63 8.25 -2.93 31.27
C PRO A 63 8.92 -3.21 32.61
N ALA A 64 9.78 -4.24 32.71
CA ALA A 64 10.44 -4.66 33.96
C ALA A 64 11.91 -4.20 34.08
N HIS A 65 12.40 -3.31 33.22
CA HIS A 65 13.80 -2.81 33.23
C HIS A 65 14.87 -3.93 33.29
N GLN A 66 14.60 -5.08 32.67
CA GLN A 66 15.33 -6.33 32.95
C GLN A 66 16.61 -6.53 32.14
N ALA A 67 16.66 -6.02 30.90
CA ALA A 67 17.86 -6.06 30.06
C ALA A 67 18.20 -4.67 29.56
N GLN A 68 19.46 -4.27 29.74
CA GLN A 68 20.02 -3.00 29.27
C GLN A 68 21.08 -3.30 28.21
N TYR A 69 20.90 -2.75 27.01
CA TYR A 69 21.85 -2.85 25.92
C TYR A 69 22.51 -1.50 25.71
N GLU A 70 23.83 -1.47 25.84
CA GLU A 70 24.64 -0.30 25.52
C GLU A 70 24.99 -0.32 24.04
N LEU A 71 24.69 0.77 23.34
CA LEU A 71 24.98 0.95 21.91
C LEU A 71 25.82 2.20 21.70
N PHE A 72 26.83 2.08 20.85
CA PHE A 72 27.65 3.20 20.41
C PHE A 72 27.34 3.47 18.95
N VAL A 73 26.62 4.56 18.69
CA VAL A 73 26.20 4.96 17.33
C VAL A 73 26.55 6.41 17.08
N PRO A 74 26.85 6.81 15.84
CA PRO A 74 27.03 8.23 15.52
C PRO A 74 25.78 9.08 15.79
N ALA A 75 25.93 10.32 16.25
CA ALA A 75 24.82 11.21 16.63
C ALA A 75 23.84 11.54 15.49
N HIS A 76 24.31 11.44 14.24
CA HIS A 76 23.52 11.66 13.02
C HIS A 76 22.89 10.37 12.47
N SER A 77 23.05 9.24 13.17
CA SER A 77 22.37 8.00 12.79
C SER A 77 20.86 8.13 13.04
N THR A 78 20.12 7.19 12.48
CA THR A 78 18.67 7.09 12.59
C THR A 78 18.23 6.07 13.64
N PHE A 79 16.96 6.11 14.05
CA PHE A 79 16.42 5.02 14.88
C PHE A 79 16.38 3.69 14.12
N GLY A 80 16.24 3.69 12.79
CA GLY A 80 16.40 2.49 11.97
C GLY A 80 17.78 1.84 12.14
N ASP A 81 18.85 2.65 12.13
CA ASP A 81 20.21 2.14 12.39
C ASP A 81 20.32 1.51 13.78
N VAL A 82 19.69 2.13 14.79
CA VAL A 82 19.66 1.61 16.17
C VAL A 82 18.91 0.27 16.22
N LYS A 83 17.78 0.12 15.52
CA LYS A 83 17.02 -1.14 15.46
C LYS A 83 17.83 -2.28 14.82
N ILE A 84 18.58 -1.99 13.76
CA ILE A 84 19.49 -2.98 13.13
C ILE A 84 20.55 -3.45 14.14
N HIS A 85 21.16 -2.54 14.89
CA HIS A 85 22.16 -2.91 15.91
C HIS A 85 21.53 -3.69 17.08
N LEU A 86 20.29 -3.35 17.46
CA LEU A 86 19.54 -4.08 18.48
C LEU A 86 19.12 -5.46 18.00
N ALA A 87 18.82 -5.64 16.72
CA ALA A 87 18.45 -6.95 16.17
C ALA A 87 19.55 -7.98 16.38
N GLN A 88 20.81 -7.56 16.22
CA GLN A 88 21.98 -8.41 16.48
C GLN A 88 22.11 -8.81 17.96
N LYS A 89 21.69 -7.95 18.90
CA LYS A 89 21.80 -8.20 20.35
C LYS A 89 20.59 -8.91 20.96
N THR A 90 19.40 -8.64 20.43
CA THR A 90 18.11 -9.11 20.95
C THR A 90 17.55 -10.29 20.17
N GLY A 91 17.97 -10.48 18.91
CA GLY A 91 17.40 -11.45 18.00
C GLY A 91 16.03 -11.06 17.43
N LEU A 92 15.55 -9.84 17.71
CA LEU A 92 14.29 -9.32 17.19
C LEU A 92 14.51 -8.66 15.83
N GLU A 93 13.65 -8.93 14.85
CA GLU A 93 13.68 -8.22 13.56
C GLU A 93 13.51 -6.70 13.74
N PRO A 94 14.22 -5.85 12.97
CA PRO A 94 14.06 -4.39 13.07
C PRO A 94 12.60 -3.93 12.92
N SER A 95 11.82 -4.59 12.06
CA SER A 95 10.38 -4.33 11.83
C SER A 95 9.51 -4.63 13.06
N ALA A 96 9.96 -5.54 13.93
CA ALA A 96 9.29 -5.95 15.16
C ALA A 96 9.77 -5.18 16.39
N GLN A 97 10.70 -4.22 16.24
CA GLN A 97 11.21 -3.41 17.34
C GLN A 97 10.54 -2.04 17.38
N LYS A 98 9.90 -1.70 18.51
CA LYS A 98 9.42 -0.34 18.79
C LYS A 98 10.32 0.37 19.77
N LEU A 99 10.90 1.49 19.35
CA LEU A 99 11.75 2.32 20.18
C LEU A 99 10.96 3.52 20.70
N PHE A 100 11.10 3.80 21.99
CA PHE A 100 10.48 4.95 22.64
C PHE A 100 11.56 5.83 23.28
N PHE A 101 11.49 7.13 22.99
CA PHE A 101 12.32 8.14 23.64
C PHE A 101 11.43 9.22 24.24
N ARG A 102 11.63 9.51 25.54
CA ARG A 102 10.82 10.48 26.31
C ARG A 102 9.30 10.21 26.23
N GLY A 103 8.92 8.93 26.22
CA GLY A 103 7.52 8.50 26.17
C GLY A 103 6.85 8.60 24.80
N LYS A 104 7.61 8.91 23.74
CA LYS A 104 7.11 8.94 22.35
C LYS A 104 7.74 7.81 21.55
N GLU A 105 6.91 7.12 20.76
CA GLU A 105 7.37 6.15 19.76
C GLU A 105 8.20 6.88 18.69
N LYS A 106 9.20 6.18 18.16
CA LYS A 106 10.15 6.70 17.18
C LYS A 106 10.15 5.87 15.91
N GLU A 107 10.04 6.56 14.78
CA GLU A 107 10.06 5.97 13.44
C GLU A 107 11.49 5.76 12.95
N ASP A 108 11.65 4.87 11.96
CA ASP A 108 12.97 4.44 11.47
C ASP A 108 13.74 5.56 10.79
N GLU A 109 13.05 6.48 10.13
CA GLU A 109 13.64 7.62 9.38
C GLU A 109 14.10 8.77 10.30
N GLU A 110 13.68 8.78 11.57
CA GLU A 110 14.02 9.84 12.50
C GLU A 110 15.51 9.78 12.88
N GLN A 111 16.19 10.92 12.80
CA GLN A 111 17.58 11.05 13.24
C GLN A 111 17.69 11.29 14.75
N LEU A 112 18.68 10.67 15.37
CA LEU A 112 18.88 10.68 16.83
C LEU A 112 19.06 12.10 17.39
N HIS A 113 19.94 12.91 16.78
CA HIS A 113 20.17 14.29 17.21
C HIS A 113 18.93 15.18 17.07
N ILE A 114 18.12 15.00 16.01
CA ILE A 114 16.87 15.76 15.81
C ILE A 114 15.84 15.38 16.87
N ALA A 115 15.76 14.10 17.23
CA ALA A 115 14.92 13.62 18.32
C ALA A 115 15.41 14.05 19.71
N GLY A 116 16.59 14.68 19.81
CA GLY A 116 17.19 15.13 21.05
C GLY A 116 17.88 14.02 21.85
N VAL A 117 18.24 12.92 21.20
CA VAL A 117 19.04 11.85 21.78
C VAL A 117 20.49 12.33 21.87
N LYS A 118 21.03 12.34 23.08
CA LYS A 118 22.41 12.70 23.41
C LYS A 118 23.15 11.50 23.99
N ASP A 119 24.41 11.70 24.33
CA ASP A 119 25.20 10.71 25.06
C ASP A 119 24.53 10.28 26.38
N ASN A 120 24.54 8.98 26.67
CA ASN A 120 23.88 8.32 27.81
C ASN A 120 22.36 8.49 27.84
N SER A 121 21.73 8.69 26.68
CA SER A 121 20.28 8.74 26.58
C SER A 121 19.65 7.37 26.76
N LYS A 122 18.52 7.34 27.48
CA LYS A 122 17.74 6.12 27.71
C LYS A 122 16.66 5.96 26.66
N VAL A 123 16.64 4.82 25.97
CA VAL A 123 15.62 4.44 24.99
C VAL A 123 14.94 3.17 25.48
N LEU A 124 13.61 3.09 25.37
CA LEU A 124 12.86 1.89 25.73
C LEU A 124 12.56 1.10 24.46
N LEU A 125 12.94 -0.17 24.44
CA LEU A 125 12.60 -1.13 23.40
C LEU A 125 11.41 -1.97 23.86
N MET A 126 10.36 -1.98 23.03
CA MET A 126 9.23 -2.90 23.14
C MET A 126 9.19 -3.82 21.93
N GLU A 127 8.92 -5.09 22.18
CA GLU A 127 8.67 -6.07 21.11
C GLU A 127 7.26 -5.89 20.57
N ASP A 128 7.20 -5.60 19.28
CA ASP A 128 5.99 -5.60 18.50
C ASP A 128 5.87 -6.96 17.83
N ARG A 129 5.08 -7.85 18.43
CA ARG A 129 4.79 -9.17 17.87
C ARG A 129 3.88 -9.02 16.65
N LYS A 130 4.39 -8.45 15.57
CA LYS A 130 3.87 -8.66 14.22
C LYS A 130 4.43 -10.00 13.75
N PRO A 131 3.58 -10.97 13.35
CA PRO A 131 4.07 -12.19 12.74
C PRO A 131 4.60 -11.82 11.35
N GLU A 132 5.89 -11.49 11.24
CA GLU A 132 6.53 -11.45 9.92
C GLU A 132 6.67 -12.89 9.42
N GLU A 133 5.94 -13.14 8.35
CA GLU A 133 5.96 -14.37 7.56
C GLU A 133 7.39 -14.58 7.07
N LYS A 134 8.05 -15.57 7.68
CA LYS A 134 9.38 -16.02 7.28
C LYS A 134 9.32 -16.49 5.83
N LYS A 135 9.84 -15.65 4.95
CA LYS A 135 10.28 -16.00 3.61
C LYS A 135 11.49 -16.93 3.73
N VAL A 136 11.23 -18.24 3.77
CA VAL A 136 12.20 -19.26 3.32
C VAL A 136 11.41 -20.30 2.55
N GLU A 137 11.65 -20.30 1.25
CA GLU A 137 11.21 -21.33 0.31
C GLU A 137 11.71 -22.70 0.73
N GLU A 138 10.96 -23.73 0.37
CA GLU A 138 11.42 -25.04 -0.14
C GLU A 138 10.72 -26.26 0.51
N LEU A 139 9.68 -26.72 -0.19
CA LEU A 139 9.29 -28.11 -0.41
C LEU A 139 9.13 -29.03 0.82
N LYS A 140 7.87 -29.31 1.18
CA LYS A 140 7.27 -30.66 1.02
C LYS A 140 5.85 -30.72 1.58
N GLU A 141 4.93 -31.16 0.73
CA GLU A 141 3.69 -31.82 1.13
C GLU A 141 3.98 -32.94 2.14
N SER A 142 3.19 -33.03 3.23
CA SER A 142 2.38 -34.22 3.54
C SER A 142 1.72 -34.11 4.92
N ASN A 143 0.40 -34.35 4.88
CA ASN A 143 -0.43 -35.07 5.85
C ASN A 143 -0.59 -34.55 7.30
N ALA A 144 -1.87 -34.29 7.59
CA ALA A 144 -2.65 -34.91 8.67
C ALA A 144 -1.94 -35.13 10.01
N GLY A 145 -2.32 -34.30 10.98
CA GLY A 145 -1.95 -34.46 12.38
C GLY A 145 -2.88 -33.62 13.25
N GLU A 146 -4.10 -34.12 13.39
CA GLU A 146 -5.10 -33.66 14.34
C GLU A 146 -4.60 -33.82 15.79
N VAL A 147 -5.14 -32.95 16.66
CA VAL A 147 -5.16 -33.00 18.14
C VAL A 147 -3.95 -32.40 18.88
N GLY A 148 -4.21 -31.26 19.51
CA GLY A 148 -3.36 -30.64 20.53
C GLY A 148 -4.05 -29.42 21.16
N ASP A 149 -5.09 -29.67 21.96
CA ASP A 149 -5.75 -28.72 22.85
C ASP A 149 -4.78 -28.11 23.88
N ASN A 150 -4.73 -26.79 23.96
CA ASN A 150 -4.48 -26.06 25.21
C ASN A 150 -4.97 -24.59 25.14
N SER A 151 -6.18 -24.43 25.66
CA SER A 151 -6.81 -23.24 26.26
C SER A 151 -5.94 -21.99 26.55
N ASN A 152 -6.48 -20.84 26.10
CA ASN A 152 -6.41 -19.49 26.70
C ASN A 152 -5.24 -18.55 26.33
N ALA A 153 -4.98 -18.35 25.03
CA ALA A 153 -4.27 -17.17 24.51
C ALA A 153 -4.87 -16.59 23.20
N ASP A 154 -6.07 -17.03 22.80
CA ASP A 154 -6.39 -17.21 21.37
C ASP A 154 -7.32 -16.14 20.74
N GLU A 155 -7.73 -15.10 21.47
CA GLU A 155 -8.83 -14.24 20.98
C GLU A 155 -8.40 -13.00 20.16
N ILE A 156 -7.13 -12.60 20.25
CA ILE A 156 -6.61 -11.40 19.55
C ILE A 156 -5.75 -11.78 18.34
N GLY A 157 -4.98 -12.88 18.43
CA GLY A 157 -4.15 -13.37 17.32
C GLY A 157 -4.97 -13.96 16.16
N VAL A 158 -6.08 -14.65 16.46
CA VAL A 158 -6.94 -15.30 15.46
C VAL A 158 -7.62 -14.30 14.54
N LYS A 159 -8.09 -13.15 15.07
CA LYS A 159 -8.73 -12.09 14.27
C LYS A 159 -7.80 -11.48 13.23
N SER A 160 -6.52 -11.33 13.54
CA SER A 160 -5.52 -10.78 12.60
C SER A 160 -5.19 -11.78 11.49
N SER A 161 -5.01 -13.07 11.85
CA SER A 161 -4.75 -14.14 10.88
C SER A 161 -5.94 -14.36 9.94
N ASP A 162 -7.15 -14.41 10.47
CA ASP A 162 -8.36 -14.61 9.68
C ASP A 162 -8.69 -13.40 8.80
N MET A 163 -8.38 -12.18 9.26
CA MET A 163 -8.51 -10.98 8.44
C MET A 163 -7.52 -10.98 7.27
N SER A 164 -6.26 -11.37 7.49
CA SER A 164 -5.27 -11.54 6.42
C SER A 164 -5.72 -12.58 5.38
N LYS A 165 -6.21 -13.74 5.85
CA LYS A 165 -6.76 -14.80 4.98
C LYS A 165 -7.96 -14.31 4.16
N ALA A 166 -8.87 -13.54 4.77
CA ALA A 166 -10.02 -12.99 4.07
C ALA A 166 -9.60 -12.01 2.96
N PHE A 167 -8.64 -11.12 3.24
CA PHE A 167 -8.09 -10.22 2.24
C PHE A 167 -7.40 -10.97 1.10
N GLN A 168 -6.63 -12.01 1.41
CA GLN A 168 -5.98 -12.84 0.41
C GLN A 168 -7.00 -13.56 -0.48
N ALA A 169 -8.03 -14.19 0.11
CA ALA A 169 -9.10 -14.84 -0.65
C ALA A 169 -9.86 -13.85 -1.55
N ILE A 170 -10.10 -12.61 -1.08
CA ILE A 170 -10.71 -11.56 -1.90
C ILE A 170 -9.78 -11.15 -3.05
N ALA A 171 -8.47 -11.04 -2.81
CA ALA A 171 -7.49 -10.68 -3.82
C ALA A 171 -7.39 -11.74 -4.93
N GLU A 172 -7.45 -13.03 -4.57
CA GLU A 172 -7.52 -14.13 -5.53
C GLU A 172 -8.75 -14.00 -6.41
N VAL A 173 -9.95 -13.88 -5.80
CA VAL A 173 -11.19 -13.71 -6.56
C VAL A 173 -11.12 -12.47 -7.46
N ARG A 174 -10.56 -11.37 -6.99
CA ARG A 174 -10.39 -10.15 -7.79
C ARG A 174 -9.53 -10.40 -9.04
N ALA A 175 -8.44 -11.17 -8.91
CA ALA A 175 -7.60 -11.54 -10.05
C ALA A 175 -8.34 -12.45 -11.05
N GLU A 176 -9.22 -13.34 -10.58
CA GLU A 176 -10.11 -14.08 -11.47
C GLU A 176 -11.13 -13.17 -12.17
N VAL A 177 -11.72 -12.21 -11.45
CA VAL A 177 -12.67 -11.26 -12.03
C VAL A 177 -11.99 -10.37 -13.06
N ASP A 178 -10.72 -9.99 -12.88
CA ASP A 178 -9.95 -9.23 -13.88
C ASP A 178 -9.82 -10.01 -15.20
N LYS A 179 -9.49 -11.30 -15.13
CA LYS A 179 -9.45 -12.18 -16.32
C LYS A 179 -10.82 -12.30 -17.00
N LEU A 180 -11.90 -12.34 -16.22
CA LEU A 180 -13.26 -12.37 -16.75
C LEU A 180 -13.64 -11.02 -17.36
N ALA A 181 -13.20 -9.91 -16.78
CA ALA A 181 -13.39 -8.58 -17.34
C ALA A 181 -12.75 -8.46 -18.72
N ASP A 182 -11.53 -8.96 -18.91
CA ASP A 182 -10.87 -9.01 -20.22
C ASP A 182 -11.69 -9.81 -21.24
N ARG A 183 -12.25 -10.94 -20.82
CA ARG A 183 -13.14 -11.75 -21.66
C ARG A 183 -14.43 -11.00 -22.02
N VAL A 184 -15.04 -10.30 -21.07
CA VAL A 184 -16.23 -9.47 -21.32
C VAL A 184 -15.88 -8.34 -22.30
N ALA A 185 -14.76 -7.63 -22.11
CA ALA A 185 -14.30 -6.59 -23.02
C ALA A 185 -14.05 -7.12 -24.44
N ALA A 186 -13.47 -8.32 -24.58
CA ALA A 186 -13.31 -8.95 -25.88
C ALA A 186 -14.66 -9.24 -26.57
N LEU A 187 -15.66 -9.69 -25.81
CA LEU A 187 -17.03 -9.87 -26.31
C LEU A 187 -17.68 -8.54 -26.68
N GLU A 188 -17.47 -7.48 -25.90
CA GLU A 188 -17.96 -6.12 -26.21
C GLU A 188 -17.43 -5.62 -27.55
N VAL A 189 -16.13 -5.80 -27.79
CA VAL A 189 -15.46 -5.41 -29.04
C VAL A 189 -15.97 -6.25 -30.21
N ALA A 190 -16.09 -7.57 -30.05
CA ALA A 190 -16.58 -8.45 -31.12
C ALA A 190 -18.01 -8.08 -31.54
N VAL A 191 -18.92 -7.92 -30.57
CA VAL A 191 -20.32 -7.52 -30.84
C VAL A 191 -20.37 -6.09 -31.39
N GLY A 192 -19.57 -5.16 -30.85
CA GLY A 192 -19.49 -3.78 -31.33
C GLY A 192 -18.96 -3.66 -32.76
N GLY A 193 -18.07 -4.57 -33.16
CA GLY A 193 -17.58 -4.72 -34.53
C GLY A 193 -18.54 -5.47 -35.46
N GLY A 194 -19.74 -5.84 -34.99
CA GLY A 194 -20.75 -6.55 -35.78
C GLY A 194 -20.52 -8.05 -35.93
N THR A 195 -19.57 -8.63 -35.20
CA THR A 195 -19.36 -10.08 -35.19
C THR A 195 -20.48 -10.75 -34.39
N LYS A 196 -21.13 -11.74 -34.98
CA LYS A 196 -22.16 -12.54 -34.28
C LYS A 196 -21.46 -13.53 -33.34
N VAL A 197 -21.53 -13.23 -32.04
CA VAL A 197 -21.03 -14.10 -30.97
C VAL A 197 -22.06 -15.18 -30.65
N SER A 198 -21.62 -16.38 -30.27
CA SER A 198 -22.54 -17.47 -29.92
C SER A 198 -23.17 -17.28 -28.53
N ASP A 199 -24.44 -17.67 -28.35
CA ASP A 199 -25.11 -17.58 -27.04
C ASP A 199 -24.40 -18.38 -25.94
N LYS A 200 -23.68 -19.44 -26.33
CA LYS A 200 -22.87 -20.27 -25.41
C LYS A 200 -21.75 -19.48 -24.77
N GLU A 201 -21.12 -18.54 -25.48
CA GLU A 201 -20.02 -17.74 -24.93
C GLU A 201 -20.51 -16.78 -23.86
N PHE A 202 -21.68 -16.16 -24.05
CA PHE A 202 -22.32 -15.34 -23.01
C PHE A 202 -22.72 -16.18 -21.80
N ALA A 203 -23.30 -17.36 -22.03
CA ALA A 203 -23.69 -18.27 -20.94
C ALA A 203 -22.47 -18.70 -20.10
N ILE A 204 -21.38 -19.11 -20.75
CA ILE A 204 -20.13 -19.49 -20.07
C ILE A 204 -19.55 -18.30 -19.29
N SER A 205 -19.48 -17.11 -19.89
CA SER A 205 -18.95 -15.93 -19.19
C SER A 205 -19.81 -15.56 -17.96
N THR A 206 -21.14 -15.63 -18.09
CA THR A 206 -22.08 -15.40 -16.99
C THR A 206 -21.89 -16.43 -15.88
N GLU A 207 -21.79 -17.71 -16.23
CA GLU A 207 -21.57 -18.79 -15.26
C GLU A 207 -20.27 -18.59 -14.48
N LEU A 208 -19.18 -18.23 -15.17
CA LEU A 208 -17.89 -17.97 -14.52
C LEU A 208 -17.96 -16.78 -13.54
N LEU A 209 -18.70 -15.71 -13.89
CA LEU A 209 -18.93 -14.58 -12.99
C LEU A 209 -19.80 -14.98 -11.78
N MET A 210 -20.85 -15.77 -12.00
CA MET A 210 -21.71 -16.29 -10.92
C MET A 210 -20.91 -17.18 -9.95
N ARG A 211 -19.96 -17.97 -10.44
CA ARG A 211 -19.04 -18.74 -9.58
C ARG A 211 -18.17 -17.83 -8.70
N GLN A 212 -17.74 -16.67 -9.20
CA GLN A 212 -17.00 -15.71 -8.36
C GLN A 212 -17.90 -15.08 -7.30
N LEU A 213 -19.16 -14.77 -7.59
CA LEU A 213 -20.11 -14.29 -6.58
C LEU A 213 -20.28 -15.31 -5.44
N LEU A 214 -20.47 -16.58 -5.77
CA LEU A 214 -20.59 -17.65 -4.77
C LEU A 214 -19.33 -17.78 -3.90
N LYS A 215 -18.14 -17.62 -4.50
CA LYS A 215 -16.89 -17.58 -3.73
C LYS A 215 -16.86 -16.38 -2.78
N LEU A 216 -17.22 -15.19 -3.26
CA LEU A 216 -17.28 -13.98 -2.42
C LEU A 216 -18.25 -14.18 -1.25
N ASP A 217 -19.42 -14.75 -1.49
CA ASP A 217 -20.42 -15.02 -0.44
C ASP A 217 -19.91 -16.00 0.63
N GLY A 218 -19.06 -16.95 0.24
CA GLY A 218 -18.41 -17.89 1.15
C GLY A 218 -17.29 -17.29 2.01
N ILE A 219 -16.74 -16.12 1.66
CA ILE A 219 -15.66 -15.50 2.41
C ILE A 219 -16.23 -14.81 3.66
N LYS A 220 -15.89 -15.34 4.84
CA LYS A 220 -16.19 -14.68 6.12
C LYS A 220 -15.22 -13.52 6.32
N ALA A 221 -15.72 -12.29 6.20
CA ALA A 221 -14.93 -11.07 6.30
C ALA A 221 -15.67 -10.01 7.12
N ASP A 222 -14.94 -9.31 8.00
CA ASP A 222 -15.43 -8.22 8.83
C ASP A 222 -14.63 -6.93 8.60
N GLY A 223 -15.16 -5.79 9.04
CA GLY A 223 -14.51 -4.48 8.90
C GLY A 223 -14.20 -4.12 7.44
N GLU A 224 -12.94 -3.80 7.17
CA GLU A 224 -12.45 -3.37 5.86
C GLU A 224 -12.51 -4.50 4.81
N ALA A 225 -12.22 -5.76 5.19
CA ALA A 225 -12.32 -6.90 4.27
C ALA A 225 -13.76 -7.09 3.76
N LYS A 226 -14.76 -6.81 4.60
CA LYS A 226 -16.17 -6.81 4.20
C LYS A 226 -16.47 -5.71 3.18
N MET A 227 -15.83 -4.55 3.30
CA MET A 227 -15.99 -3.45 2.35
C MET A 227 -15.40 -3.81 0.99
N GLN A 228 -14.20 -4.39 0.96
CA GLN A 228 -13.57 -4.86 -0.28
C GLN A 228 -14.41 -5.95 -0.96
N ARG A 229 -14.89 -6.94 -0.20
CA ARG A 229 -15.80 -7.98 -0.71
C ARG A 229 -17.05 -7.38 -1.35
N LYS A 230 -17.68 -6.39 -0.71
CA LYS A 230 -18.87 -5.69 -1.26
C LYS A 230 -18.56 -4.86 -2.50
N ALA A 231 -17.37 -4.27 -2.60
CA ALA A 231 -16.94 -3.58 -3.81
C ALA A 231 -16.77 -4.57 -4.96
N GLU A 232 -16.15 -5.72 -4.70
CA GLU A 232 -15.95 -6.76 -5.72
C GLU A 232 -17.27 -7.39 -6.18
N VAL A 233 -18.22 -7.65 -5.27
CA VAL A 233 -19.57 -8.10 -5.64
C VAL A 233 -20.24 -7.14 -6.61
N ARG A 234 -20.19 -5.82 -6.33
CA ARG A 234 -20.76 -4.80 -7.24
C ARG A 234 -20.05 -4.79 -8.60
N ARG A 235 -18.73 -5.01 -8.62
CA ARG A 235 -17.95 -5.08 -9.85
C ARG A 235 -18.35 -6.28 -10.70
N VAL A 236 -18.51 -7.45 -10.09
CA VAL A 236 -18.99 -8.66 -10.76
C VAL A 236 -20.42 -8.47 -11.30
N GLN A 237 -21.32 -7.89 -10.50
CA GLN A 237 -22.69 -7.61 -10.91
C GLN A 237 -22.73 -6.71 -12.15
N HIS A 238 -21.92 -5.65 -12.16
CA HIS A 238 -21.79 -4.77 -13.32
C HIS A 238 -21.37 -5.52 -14.59
N PHE A 239 -20.43 -6.47 -14.50
CA PHE A 239 -20.04 -7.28 -15.66
C PHE A 239 -21.14 -8.25 -16.12
N VAL A 240 -21.95 -8.77 -15.20
CA VAL A 240 -23.12 -9.59 -15.56
C VAL A 240 -24.15 -8.74 -16.32
N ASP A 241 -24.48 -7.55 -15.81
CA ASP A 241 -25.41 -6.62 -16.47
C ASP A 241 -24.90 -6.19 -17.86
N ALA A 242 -23.59 -5.98 -17.99
CA ALA A 242 -22.94 -5.69 -19.27
C ALA A 242 -23.08 -6.87 -20.24
N LEU A 243 -22.85 -8.11 -19.81
CA LEU A 243 -23.05 -9.30 -20.63
C LEU A 243 -24.50 -9.45 -21.10
N ASP A 244 -25.48 -9.20 -20.23
CA ASP A 244 -26.89 -9.26 -20.61
C ASP A 244 -27.24 -8.21 -21.66
N THR A 245 -26.73 -6.99 -21.48
CA THR A 245 -26.86 -5.89 -22.45
C THR A 245 -26.23 -6.27 -23.79
N LEU A 246 -25.03 -6.88 -23.76
CA LEU A 246 -24.34 -7.35 -24.96
C LEU A 246 -25.08 -8.47 -25.66
N LYS A 247 -25.67 -9.40 -24.91
CA LYS A 247 -26.46 -10.50 -25.47
C LYS A 247 -27.68 -9.99 -26.22
N VAL A 248 -28.37 -8.98 -25.67
CA VAL A 248 -29.47 -8.30 -26.35
C VAL A 248 -28.98 -7.62 -27.63
N ARG A 249 -27.88 -6.86 -27.56
CA ARG A 249 -27.29 -6.18 -28.73
C ARG A 249 -26.81 -7.16 -29.80
N ASN A 250 -26.25 -8.30 -29.40
CA ASN A 250 -25.81 -9.36 -30.29
C ASN A 250 -26.99 -10.01 -31.03
N ASN A 251 -28.17 -10.07 -30.41
CA ASN A 251 -29.39 -10.59 -31.03
C ASN A 251 -30.13 -9.56 -31.87
N ASN A 252 -29.99 -8.27 -31.55
CA ASN A 252 -30.67 -7.20 -32.28
C ASN A 252 -29.72 -6.03 -32.60
N PRO A 253 -28.80 -6.19 -33.57
CA PRO A 253 -27.73 -5.22 -33.85
C PRO A 253 -28.24 -3.87 -34.39
N PHE A 254 -29.44 -3.83 -34.97
CA PHE A 254 -30.02 -2.62 -35.56
C PHE A 254 -30.71 -1.68 -34.57
N ASN A 255 -30.88 -2.07 -33.30
CA ASN A 255 -31.68 -1.30 -32.34
C ASN A 255 -30.88 -0.26 -31.54
N ASN A 256 -29.61 -0.02 -31.88
CA ASN A 256 -28.77 0.95 -31.17
C ASN A 256 -28.67 2.27 -31.95
N SER A 257 -29.79 2.96 -32.13
CA SER A 257 -29.82 4.30 -32.74
C SER A 257 -29.39 5.36 -31.72
N SER A 258 -28.12 5.40 -31.37
CA SER A 258 -27.54 6.57 -30.70
C SER A 258 -26.38 7.20 -31.46
N ASN A 259 -25.85 6.57 -32.52
CA ASN A 259 -24.82 7.16 -33.39
C ASN A 259 -24.86 6.64 -34.85
N ALA A 260 -26.04 6.24 -35.36
CA ALA A 260 -26.17 6.02 -36.80
C ALA A 260 -26.25 7.39 -37.47
N ALA A 261 -25.12 7.88 -37.99
CA ALA A 261 -25.10 9.02 -38.89
C ALA A 261 -26.11 8.75 -40.01
N SER A 262 -27.24 9.44 -39.97
CA SER A 262 -28.23 9.43 -41.03
C SER A 262 -27.57 10.02 -42.27
N VAL A 263 -27.03 9.15 -43.12
CA VAL A 263 -26.65 9.51 -44.48
C VAL A 263 -27.95 9.81 -45.20
N THR A 264 -28.39 11.06 -45.10
CA THR A 264 -29.43 11.62 -45.96
C THR A 264 -28.83 11.71 -47.35
N THR A 265 -29.01 10.67 -48.16
CA THR A 265 -28.84 10.76 -49.60
C THR A 265 -29.91 11.71 -50.12
N LYS A 266 -29.58 13.02 -50.16
CA LYS A 266 -30.36 14.02 -50.89
C LYS A 266 -30.27 13.66 -52.36
N TRP A 267 -31.34 13.09 -52.92
CA TRP A 267 -31.56 13.14 -54.36
C TRP A 267 -31.87 14.59 -54.70
N GLU A 268 -30.90 15.31 -55.24
CA GLU A 268 -31.17 16.59 -55.90
C GLU A 268 -31.91 16.26 -57.21
N THR A 269 -33.22 16.52 -57.22
CA THR A 269 -34.02 16.56 -58.44
C THR A 269 -33.52 17.73 -59.28
N PHE A 270 -32.67 17.45 -60.27
CA PHE A 270 -32.41 18.39 -61.36
C PHE A 270 -33.63 18.38 -62.28
N ASP A 271 -34.56 19.29 -62.02
CA ASP A 271 -35.64 19.60 -62.92
C ASP A 271 -35.17 20.71 -63.87
N SER A 272 -34.67 20.35 -65.05
CA SER A 272 -34.60 21.25 -66.21
C SER A 272 -34.24 20.50 -67.49
N GLY A 273 -35.28 20.27 -68.31
CA GLY A 273 -35.26 20.72 -69.70
C GLY A 273 -34.77 19.73 -70.76
N VAL A 274 -35.72 19.39 -71.63
CA VAL A 274 -35.60 18.91 -73.02
C VAL A 274 -35.32 17.43 -73.30
N GLY A 275 -36.24 16.82 -74.07
CA GLY A 275 -35.89 15.85 -75.10
C GLY A 275 -36.28 14.39 -74.86
N CYS A 276 -37.50 14.05 -75.28
CA CYS A 276 -37.97 12.79 -75.87
C CYS A 276 -37.01 11.58 -75.87
N LEU A 277 -37.47 10.42 -75.36
CA LEU A 277 -37.53 9.13 -76.08
C LEU A 277 -38.25 8.09 -75.18
N SER A 278 -39.21 7.38 -75.77
CA SER A 278 -40.23 6.54 -75.15
C SER A 278 -39.69 5.42 -74.24
N ALA A 279 -40.29 5.27 -73.05
CA ALA A 279 -40.18 4.08 -72.20
C ALA A 279 -41.60 3.52 -71.91
N PRO A 280 -41.78 2.18 -71.77
CA PRO A 280 -43.09 1.56 -71.76
C PRO A 280 -43.85 1.78 -70.43
N THR A 281 -45.17 1.86 -70.54
CA THR A 281 -46.12 2.01 -69.45
C THR A 281 -46.00 0.89 -68.42
N PRO A 282 -45.92 1.18 -67.10
CA PRO A 282 -46.07 0.14 -66.07
C PRO A 282 -47.54 -0.29 -66.00
N MET A 283 -47.79 -1.59 -66.15
CA MET A 283 -49.09 -2.19 -65.86
C MET A 283 -49.44 -2.06 -64.37
N PRO A 284 -50.71 -1.82 -64.01
CA PRO A 284 -51.15 -2.01 -62.63
C PRO A 284 -51.28 -3.49 -62.32
N SER A 285 -50.43 -4.02 -61.44
CA SER A 285 -50.66 -5.33 -60.81
C SER A 285 -51.87 -5.22 -59.88
N SER A 286 -52.99 -5.77 -60.32
CA SER A 286 -54.11 -6.17 -59.47
C SER A 286 -54.11 -7.68 -59.36
N THR A 287 -54.04 -8.16 -58.11
CA THR A 287 -54.55 -9.42 -57.55
C THR A 287 -53.88 -9.57 -56.18
N GLU A 288 -54.50 -10.04 -55.09
CA GLU A 288 -55.88 -10.27 -54.67
C GLU A 288 -55.71 -10.56 -53.16
N VAL A 289 -56.44 -9.89 -52.28
CA VAL A 289 -56.47 -10.24 -50.85
C VAL A 289 -57.33 -11.50 -50.70
N ASN A 290 -56.71 -12.63 -50.37
CA ASN A 290 -57.43 -13.81 -49.88
C ASN A 290 -57.28 -13.84 -48.36
N GLN A 291 -58.33 -13.44 -47.67
CA GLN A 291 -58.42 -13.43 -46.22
C GLN A 291 -59.56 -14.36 -45.84
N ASP A 292 -59.25 -15.64 -45.63
CA ASP A 292 -60.23 -16.61 -45.18
C ASP A 292 -59.57 -17.81 -44.52
N TRP A 293 -59.26 -17.70 -43.22
CA TRP A 293 -59.14 -18.84 -42.29
C TRP A 293 -59.36 -18.34 -40.85
N GLU A 294 -60.57 -18.58 -40.34
CA GLU A 294 -60.88 -19.22 -39.04
C GLU A 294 -62.33 -18.90 -38.65
N HIS A 295 -63.22 -19.88 -38.86
CA HIS A 295 -64.48 -20.00 -38.13
C HIS A 295 -64.37 -21.19 -37.19
N PHE A 296 -64.60 -20.94 -35.91
CA PHE A 296 -64.76 -21.93 -34.85
C PHE A 296 -66.20 -22.44 -34.83
N ASP A 297 -66.38 -23.76 -34.76
CA ASP A 297 -67.29 -24.47 -33.86
C ASP A 297 -66.76 -25.90 -33.63
#